data_AF-A0A934HM07-F1
#
_entry.id   AF-A0A934HM07-F1
#
_cell.length_a   1.000
_cell.length_b   1.000
_cell.length_c   1.000
_cell.angle_alpha   90.00
_cell.angle_beta   90.00
_cell.angle_gamma   90.00
#
_symmetry.space_group_name_H-M   'P 1'
#
loop_
_entity.id
_entity.type
_entity.pdbx_description
1 polymer ?
#
loop_
_entity_poly.entity_id
_entity_poly.type
_entity_poly.pdbx_seq_one_letter_code
_entity_poly.pdbx_strand_id
1 'polypeptide(L)'
;MIAVVIVRILLDNIGKEIPDSQLEELRSLNEKVETIDPNLYLAHVVHSLAFMAKGHWNASLTLAKTALTISDNLEPSIRGICRGREAAYLACIAVRRSSTDSSVLEKAYKYLAKSIERDNACCAEDIRFATERLMLDTRKYYFDLFLESKKLDISALTDTINKLSGLYDKTKDGKNVRVRLWVQRQVLTHFFTLLLIVRDMQSIDTIRDNFAITHYVLFFQKLLERSEEHHHKLEDDPYAHLISSLSIAIWGSDRAEQIAKRDAASKILKGLKPSSPYYKKRFELIKRCIDSAL
;
A
#
# COMPACT_ATOMS: atom_id res chain seq x y z
N MET A 1 4.57 -21.68 4.66
CA MET A 1 3.82 -22.54 3.72
C MET A 1 2.58 -23.12 4.40
N ILE A 2 2.72 -23.75 5.57
CA ILE A 2 1.61 -24.31 6.39
C ILE A 2 0.49 -23.30 6.67
N ALA A 3 0.82 -22.12 7.20
CA ALA A 3 -0.19 -21.08 7.48
C ALA A 3 -0.97 -20.60 6.22
N VAL A 4 -0.37 -20.65 5.04
CA VAL A 4 -1.03 -20.27 3.77
C VAL A 4 -2.06 -21.32 3.35
N VAL A 5 -1.77 -22.59 3.61
CA VAL A 5 -2.70 -23.70 3.33
C VAL A 5 -3.90 -23.65 4.29
N ILE A 6 -3.66 -23.41 5.58
CA ILE A 6 -4.72 -23.22 6.59
C ILE A 6 -5.64 -22.06 6.21
N VAL A 7 -5.05 -20.89 5.91
CA VAL A 7 -5.80 -19.69 5.48
C VAL A 7 -6.64 -19.99 4.24
N ARG A 8 -6.07 -20.68 3.24
CA ARG A 8 -6.78 -21.02 2.01
C ARG A 8 -7.99 -21.92 2.29
N ILE A 9 -7.82 -23.00 3.05
CA ILE A 9 -8.91 -23.91 3.40
C ILE A 9 -10.03 -23.17 4.15
N LEU A 10 -9.66 -22.30 5.09
CA LEU A 10 -10.64 -21.50 5.85
C LEU A 10 -11.37 -20.48 4.98
N LEU A 11 -10.66 -19.79 4.07
CA LEU A 11 -11.25 -18.82 3.17
C LEU A 11 -12.16 -19.48 2.11
N ASP A 12 -11.76 -20.63 1.57
CA ASP A 12 -12.52 -21.36 0.54
C ASP A 12 -13.84 -21.93 1.09
N ASN A 13 -13.95 -22.10 2.40
CA ASN A 13 -15.11 -22.66 3.10
C ASN A 13 -15.90 -21.64 3.95
N ILE A 14 -15.70 -20.33 3.76
CA ILE A 14 -16.52 -19.33 4.48
C ILE A 14 -18.01 -19.55 4.16
N GLY A 15 -18.80 -19.77 5.21
CA GLY A 15 -20.25 -19.99 5.09
C GLY A 15 -20.65 -21.38 4.57
N LYS A 16 -19.72 -22.34 4.58
CA LYS A 16 -19.95 -23.73 4.19
C LYS A 16 -19.43 -24.67 5.28
N GLU A 17 -19.97 -25.89 5.31
CA GLU A 17 -19.44 -26.96 6.15
C GLU A 17 -18.13 -27.47 5.55
N ILE A 18 -17.08 -27.56 6.38
CA ILE A 18 -15.75 -28.00 5.94
C ILE A 18 -15.77 -29.53 5.85
N PRO A 19 -15.38 -30.15 4.72
CA PRO A 19 -15.32 -31.61 4.59
C PRO A 19 -14.39 -32.26 5.62
N ASP A 20 -14.74 -33.45 6.12
CA ASP A 20 -13.97 -34.19 7.13
C ASP A 20 -12.50 -34.43 6.73
N SER A 21 -12.23 -34.66 5.44
CA SER A 21 -10.87 -34.82 4.93
C SER A 21 -10.03 -33.54 5.04
N GLN A 22 -10.66 -32.36 4.89
CA GLN A 22 -10.00 -31.06 5.09
C GLN A 22 -9.89 -30.73 6.58
N LEU A 23 -10.81 -31.19 7.43
CA LEU A 23 -10.71 -31.06 8.88
C LEU A 23 -9.52 -31.84 9.45
N GLU A 24 -9.28 -33.05 8.96
CA GLU A 24 -8.13 -33.87 9.39
C GLU A 24 -6.80 -33.28 8.91
N GLU A 25 -6.76 -32.75 7.69
CA GLU A 25 -5.61 -31.99 7.18
C GLU A 25 -5.36 -30.73 8.02
N LEU A 26 -6.43 -29.99 8.37
CA LEU A 26 -6.34 -28.81 9.24
C LEU A 26 -5.81 -29.16 10.62
N ARG A 27 -6.24 -30.27 11.23
CA ARG A 27 -5.73 -30.74 12.53
C ARG A 27 -4.24 -31.05 12.48
N SER A 28 -3.81 -31.84 11.49
CA SER A 28 -2.38 -32.18 11.30
C SER A 28 -1.52 -30.94 11.02
N LEU A 29 -2.04 -29.97 10.27
CA LEU A 29 -1.35 -28.70 10.03
C LEU A 29 -1.33 -27.84 11.29
N ASN A 30 -2.38 -27.86 12.12
CA ASN A 30 -2.46 -27.12 13.36
C ASN A 30 -1.46 -27.63 14.42
N GLU A 31 -1.31 -28.95 14.58
CA GLU A 31 -0.30 -29.54 15.49
C GLU A 31 1.14 -29.12 15.11
N LYS A 32 1.43 -29.04 13.81
CA LYS A 32 2.71 -28.54 13.29
C LYS A 32 2.88 -27.03 13.50
N VAL A 33 1.79 -26.28 13.60
CA VAL A 33 1.84 -24.84 13.93
C VAL A 33 2.03 -24.65 15.43
N GLU A 34 1.35 -25.41 16.29
CA GLU A 34 1.48 -25.30 17.76
C GLU A 34 2.91 -25.54 18.25
N THR A 35 3.66 -26.42 17.58
CA THR A 35 5.08 -26.65 17.88
C THR A 35 5.99 -25.49 17.47
N ILE A 36 5.62 -24.70 16.47
CA ILE A 36 6.42 -23.60 15.92
C ILE A 36 5.98 -22.23 16.46
N ASP A 37 4.70 -22.10 16.80
CA ASP A 37 4.03 -20.87 17.21
C ASP A 37 3.01 -21.18 18.34
N PRO A 38 3.49 -21.62 19.52
CA PRO A 38 2.63 -22.08 20.61
C PRO A 38 1.69 -21.01 21.14
N ASN A 39 2.02 -19.73 20.91
CA ASN A 39 1.22 -18.58 21.33
C ASN A 39 0.36 -18.00 20.18
N LEU A 40 0.33 -18.66 19.02
CA LEU A 40 -0.41 -18.25 17.81
C LEU A 40 -0.06 -16.84 17.28
N TYR A 41 1.12 -16.32 17.62
CA TYR A 41 1.59 -15.01 17.19
C TYR A 41 1.72 -14.93 15.66
N LEU A 42 2.44 -15.89 15.07
CA LEU A 42 2.64 -15.97 13.62
C LEU A 42 1.32 -16.23 12.89
N ALA A 43 0.45 -17.05 13.47
CA ALA A 43 -0.89 -17.28 12.93
C ALA A 43 -1.69 -15.97 12.81
N HIS A 44 -1.69 -15.13 13.85
CA HIS A 44 -2.36 -13.83 13.80
C HIS A 44 -1.69 -12.86 12.82
N VAL A 45 -0.36 -12.84 12.71
CA VAL A 45 0.36 -12.04 11.71
C VAL A 45 -0.01 -12.45 10.28
N VAL A 46 -0.02 -13.75 9.98
CA VAL A 46 -0.34 -14.27 8.64
C VAL A 46 -1.81 -14.02 8.28
N HIS A 47 -2.75 -14.24 9.21
CA HIS A 47 -4.15 -13.91 8.99
C HIS A 47 -4.36 -12.41 8.80
N SER A 48 -3.68 -11.57 9.59
CA SER A 48 -3.72 -10.12 9.42
C SER A 48 -3.28 -9.71 8.01
N LEU A 49 -2.21 -10.31 7.49
CA LEU A 49 -1.73 -10.09 6.12
C LEU A 49 -2.73 -10.58 5.06
N ALA A 50 -3.37 -11.73 5.27
CA ALA A 50 -4.37 -12.27 4.35
C ALA A 50 -5.60 -11.36 4.24
N PHE A 51 -6.14 -10.90 5.38
CA PHE A 51 -7.23 -9.92 5.41
C PHE A 51 -6.81 -8.58 4.79
N MET A 52 -5.58 -8.14 5.02
CA MET A 52 -5.02 -6.93 4.41
C MET A 52 -4.97 -7.02 2.88
N ALA A 53 -4.57 -8.18 2.34
CA ALA A 53 -4.54 -8.43 0.89
C ALA A 53 -5.94 -8.37 0.25
N LYS A 54 -7.00 -8.62 1.03
CA LYS A 54 -8.41 -8.49 0.60
C LYS A 54 -9.04 -7.14 0.95
N GLY A 55 -8.28 -6.20 1.51
CA GLY A 55 -8.78 -4.88 1.91
C GLY A 55 -9.66 -4.88 3.16
N HIS A 56 -9.66 -5.95 3.96
CA HIS A 56 -10.37 -6.02 5.23
C HIS A 56 -9.54 -5.39 6.36
N TRP A 57 -9.40 -4.06 6.31
CA TRP A 57 -8.49 -3.30 7.18
C TRP A 57 -8.81 -3.43 8.68
N ASN A 58 -10.09 -3.45 9.06
CA ASN A 58 -10.48 -3.57 10.47
C ASN A 58 -10.14 -4.95 11.04
N ALA A 59 -10.40 -6.03 10.29
CA ALA A 59 -10.04 -7.39 10.69
C ALA A 59 -8.51 -7.53 10.77
N SER A 60 -7.79 -7.01 9.78
CA SER A 60 -6.32 -6.96 9.77
C SER A 60 -5.76 -6.23 11.01
N LEU A 61 -6.33 -5.07 11.36
CA LEU A 61 -5.93 -4.31 12.54
C LEU A 61 -6.18 -5.09 13.84
N THR A 62 -7.36 -5.71 13.99
CA THR A 62 -7.68 -6.51 15.19
C THR A 62 -6.66 -7.63 15.37
N LEU A 63 -6.39 -8.41 14.32
CA LEU A 63 -5.42 -9.51 14.37
C LEU A 63 -3.99 -9.02 14.63
N ALA A 64 -3.59 -7.92 14.01
CA ALA A 64 -2.28 -7.30 14.26
C ALA A 64 -2.15 -6.84 15.72
N LYS A 65 -3.20 -6.25 16.30
CA LYS A 65 -3.21 -5.86 17.71
C LYS A 65 -3.16 -7.07 18.64
N THR A 66 -3.87 -8.16 18.32
CA THR A 66 -3.78 -9.41 19.09
C THR A 66 -2.35 -9.96 19.08
N ALA A 67 -1.72 -10.02 17.90
CA ALA A 67 -0.32 -10.43 17.78
C ALA A 67 0.64 -9.51 18.58
N LEU A 68 0.39 -8.20 18.59
CA LEU A 68 1.15 -7.27 19.43
C LEU A 68 0.99 -7.56 20.91
N THR A 69 -0.24 -7.78 21.39
CA THR A 69 -0.51 -8.12 22.79
C THR A 69 0.20 -9.41 23.19
N ILE A 70 0.16 -10.43 22.33
CA ILE A 70 0.90 -11.68 22.57
C ILE A 70 2.39 -11.40 22.70
N SER A 71 2.97 -10.67 21.74
CA SER A 71 4.39 -10.30 21.78
C SER A 71 4.78 -9.50 23.03
N ASP A 72 3.93 -8.56 23.44
CA ASP A 72 4.16 -7.70 24.61
C ASP A 72 4.13 -8.50 25.92
N ASN A 73 3.35 -9.59 25.98
CA ASN A 73 3.23 -10.48 27.14
C ASN A 73 4.27 -11.62 27.18
N LEU A 74 5.08 -11.79 26.13
CA LEU A 74 6.16 -12.77 26.15
C LEU A 74 7.39 -12.21 26.87
N GLU A 75 8.02 -13.05 27.70
CA GLU A 75 9.30 -12.74 28.33
C GLU A 75 10.36 -12.42 27.26
N PRO A 76 11.18 -11.34 27.42
CA PRO A 76 12.14 -10.92 26.41
C PRO A 76 13.09 -12.04 25.94
N SER A 77 13.47 -12.96 26.84
CA SER A 77 14.35 -14.10 26.57
C SER A 77 13.75 -15.14 25.63
N ILE A 78 12.42 -15.26 25.58
CA ILE A 78 11.70 -16.25 24.73
C ILE A 78 11.02 -15.61 23.52
N ARG A 79 11.06 -14.28 23.38
CA ARG A 79 10.40 -13.58 22.27
C ARG A 79 10.88 -14.06 20.90
N GLY A 80 12.16 -14.43 20.75
CA GLY A 80 12.69 -14.95 19.49
C GLY A 80 12.28 -14.10 18.28
N ILE A 81 11.51 -14.69 17.35
CA ILE A 81 10.93 -14.04 16.16
C ILE A 81 9.61 -13.29 16.43
N CYS A 82 8.98 -13.52 17.58
CA CYS A 82 7.72 -12.94 18.05
C CYS A 82 7.93 -11.56 18.71
N ARG A 83 8.72 -10.69 18.08
CA ARG A 83 9.03 -9.34 18.61
C ARG A 83 7.96 -8.30 18.34
N GLY A 84 6.89 -8.65 17.62
CA GLY A 84 5.78 -7.74 17.32
C GLY A 84 6.09 -6.70 16.24
N ARG A 85 7.28 -6.74 15.61
CA ARG A 85 7.70 -5.83 14.52
C ARG A 85 6.71 -5.85 13.35
N GLU A 86 6.46 -7.03 12.78
CA GLU A 86 5.54 -7.19 11.63
C GLU A 86 4.10 -6.89 12.04
N ALA A 87 3.68 -7.27 13.24
CA ALA A 87 2.36 -6.94 13.75
C ALA A 87 2.14 -5.42 13.87
N ALA A 88 3.12 -4.67 14.38
CA ALA A 88 3.09 -3.21 14.42
C ALA A 88 3.05 -2.60 13.01
N TYR A 89 3.81 -3.15 12.07
CA TYR A 89 3.83 -2.70 10.68
C TYR A 89 2.47 -2.90 10.00
N LEU A 90 1.85 -4.08 10.15
CA LEU A 90 0.52 -4.37 9.62
C LEU A 90 -0.56 -3.49 10.26
N ALA A 91 -0.48 -3.24 11.58
CA ALA A 91 -1.36 -2.31 12.27
C ALA A 91 -1.25 -0.87 11.71
N CYS A 92 -0.04 -0.41 11.39
CA CYS A 92 0.17 0.88 10.74
C CYS A 92 -0.56 0.96 9.39
N ILE A 93 -0.32 -0.01 8.50
CA ILE A 93 -0.95 -0.05 7.17
C ILE A 93 -2.48 -0.09 7.30
N ALA A 94 -2.99 -0.94 8.19
CA ALA A 94 -4.42 -1.10 8.41
C ALA A 94 -5.07 0.21 8.89
N VAL A 95 -4.47 0.90 9.88
CA VAL A 95 -4.97 2.20 10.35
C VAL A 95 -4.90 3.26 9.27
N ARG A 96 -3.80 3.35 8.50
CA ARG A 96 -3.70 4.31 7.40
C ARG A 96 -4.79 4.06 6.36
N ARG A 97 -5.03 2.80 5.99
CA ARG A 97 -6.02 2.43 4.96
C ARG A 97 -7.47 2.59 5.42
N SER A 98 -7.76 2.42 6.72
CA SER A 98 -9.08 2.67 7.29
C SER A 98 -9.30 4.11 7.77
N SER A 99 -8.25 4.95 7.78
CA SER A 99 -8.34 6.35 8.23
C SER A 99 -9.34 7.16 7.41
N THR A 100 -10.16 7.92 8.14
CA THR A 100 -11.18 8.84 7.61
C THR A 100 -10.76 10.29 7.71
N ASP A 101 -9.76 10.62 8.53
CA ASP A 101 -9.30 11.97 8.80
C ASP A 101 -7.84 11.96 9.31
N SER A 102 -7.27 13.16 9.41
CA SER A 102 -5.87 13.39 9.81
C SER A 102 -5.58 12.98 11.27
N SER A 103 -6.55 13.06 12.18
CA SER A 103 -6.36 12.73 13.60
C SER A 103 -6.07 11.23 13.81
N VAL A 104 -6.62 10.37 12.95
CA VAL A 104 -6.40 8.91 13.00
C VAL A 104 -4.99 8.55 12.52
N LEU A 105 -4.34 9.37 11.68
CA LEU A 105 -3.00 9.10 11.17
C LEU A 105 -1.93 9.11 12.29
N GLU A 106 -2.14 9.86 13.36
CA GLU A 106 -1.25 9.84 14.53
C GLU A 106 -1.15 8.45 15.17
N LYS A 107 -2.24 7.67 15.12
CA LYS A 107 -2.21 6.27 15.58
C LYS A 107 -1.35 5.40 14.66
N ALA A 108 -1.41 5.61 13.35
CA ALA A 108 -0.57 4.88 12.40
C ALA A 108 0.92 5.24 12.57
N TYR A 109 1.24 6.52 12.79
CA TYR A 109 2.61 6.93 13.12
C TYR A 109 3.16 6.23 14.36
N LYS A 110 2.34 6.11 15.42
CA LYS A 110 2.72 5.37 16.64
C LYS A 110 3.00 3.90 16.36
N TYR A 111 2.18 3.24 15.54
CA TYR A 111 2.43 1.85 15.14
C TYR A 111 3.70 1.70 14.29
N LEU A 112 3.96 2.63 13.37
CA LEU A 112 5.19 2.62 12.58
C LEU A 112 6.42 2.79 13.48
N ALA A 113 6.40 3.75 14.42
CA ALA A 113 7.47 3.94 15.38
C ALA A 113 7.71 2.69 16.24
N LYS A 114 6.63 2.06 16.74
CA LYS A 114 6.67 0.80 17.48
C LYS A 114 7.27 -0.34 16.64
N SER A 115 7.01 -0.38 15.33
CA SER A 115 7.60 -1.37 14.42
C SER A 115 9.10 -1.16 14.25
N ILE A 116 9.54 0.08 14.06
CA ILE A 116 10.96 0.47 13.93
C ILE A 116 11.72 0.16 15.23
N GLU A 117 11.17 0.51 16.39
CA GLU A 117 11.78 0.22 17.70
C GLU A 117 12.00 -1.28 17.92
N ARG A 118 11.09 -2.11 17.39
CA ARG A 118 11.14 -3.58 17.47
C ARG A 118 11.97 -4.21 16.37
N ASP A 119 12.52 -3.39 15.48
CA ASP A 119 13.47 -3.85 14.48
C ASP A 119 14.86 -3.89 15.11
N ASN A 120 15.36 -5.10 15.38
CA ASN A 120 16.70 -5.28 15.96
C ASN A 120 17.83 -5.12 14.91
N ALA A 121 17.59 -4.34 13.86
CA ALA A 121 18.50 -4.23 12.73
C ALA A 121 19.67 -3.27 13.06
N CYS A 122 20.88 -3.82 13.22
CA CYS A 122 22.14 -3.06 13.21
C CYS A 122 22.50 -2.51 11.81
N CYS A 123 21.54 -2.42 10.89
CA CYS A 123 21.76 -2.20 9.46
C CYS A 123 20.85 -1.09 8.91
N ALA A 124 21.05 -0.79 7.62
CA ALA A 124 20.31 0.26 6.90
C ALA A 124 18.79 0.12 7.07
N GLU A 125 18.10 1.26 7.16
CA GLU A 125 16.65 1.38 7.34
C GLU A 125 15.87 0.44 6.38
N ASP A 126 14.92 -0.34 6.91
CA ASP A 126 14.04 -1.17 6.09
C ASP A 126 13.20 -0.26 5.18
N ILE A 127 13.34 -0.44 3.86
CA ILE A 127 12.64 0.35 2.84
C ILE A 127 11.12 0.36 3.03
N ARG A 128 10.54 -0.67 3.65
CA ARG A 128 9.12 -0.75 3.98
C ARG A 128 8.72 0.35 4.95
N PHE A 129 9.54 0.64 5.95
CA PHE A 129 9.26 1.67 6.95
C PHE A 129 9.40 3.08 6.37
N ALA A 130 10.46 3.31 5.59
CA ALA A 130 10.65 4.56 4.85
C ALA A 130 9.47 4.83 3.90
N THR A 131 9.02 3.78 3.20
CA THR A 131 7.83 3.86 2.33
C THR A 131 6.61 4.24 3.14
N GLU A 132 6.29 3.48 4.18
CA GLU A 132 5.06 3.68 4.93
C GLU A 132 5.00 5.06 5.61
N ARG A 133 6.14 5.62 6.02
CA ARG A 133 6.23 7.01 6.48
C ARG A 133 5.77 8.01 5.42
N LEU A 134 6.31 7.93 4.20
CA LEU A 134 5.88 8.80 3.09
C LEU A 134 4.41 8.55 2.71
N MET A 135 3.90 7.34 2.93
CA MET A 135 2.49 7.02 2.69
C MET A 135 1.56 7.69 3.70
N LEU A 136 2.02 7.87 4.93
CA LEU A 136 1.30 8.66 5.94
C LEU A 136 1.36 10.15 5.61
N ASP A 137 2.52 10.67 5.20
CA ASP A 137 2.66 12.08 4.77
C ASP A 137 1.75 12.40 3.57
N THR A 138 1.79 11.56 2.53
CA THR A 138 0.92 11.72 1.35
C THR A 138 -0.57 11.66 1.72
N ARG A 139 -0.94 10.74 2.63
CA ARG A 139 -2.32 10.61 3.10
C ARG A 139 -2.79 11.85 3.84
N LYS A 140 -1.90 12.48 4.62
CA LYS A 140 -2.18 13.75 5.31
C LYS A 140 -2.48 14.87 4.30
N TYR A 141 -1.67 15.04 3.26
CA TYR A 141 -1.96 16.03 2.20
C TYR A 141 -3.31 15.80 1.55
N TYR A 142 -3.70 14.54 1.33
CA TYR A 142 -5.00 14.25 0.77
C TYR A 142 -6.16 14.62 1.71
N PHE A 143 -6.00 14.45 3.03
CA PHE A 143 -7.01 14.90 3.98
C PHE A 143 -7.08 16.42 4.07
N ASP A 144 -5.93 17.08 4.17
CA ASP A 144 -5.85 18.54 4.19
C ASP A 144 -6.53 19.13 2.94
N LEU A 145 -6.23 18.61 1.74
CA LEU A 145 -6.79 19.09 0.49
C LEU A 145 -8.27 18.72 0.31
N PHE A 146 -8.61 17.43 0.42
CA PHE A 146 -9.94 16.96 0.03
C PHE A 146 -10.94 17.07 1.15
N LEU A 147 -10.61 16.79 2.40
CA LEU A 147 -11.60 16.78 3.48
C LEU A 147 -11.67 18.13 4.19
N GLU A 148 -10.52 18.74 4.43
CA GLU A 148 -10.41 19.93 5.28
C GLU A 148 -10.31 21.22 4.46
N SER A 149 -10.23 21.13 3.13
CA SER A 149 -10.13 22.27 2.21
C SER A 149 -9.01 23.26 2.57
N LYS A 150 -7.93 22.73 3.16
CA LYS A 150 -6.73 23.50 3.52
C LYS A 150 -5.87 23.74 2.30
N LYS A 151 -5.25 24.91 2.26
CA LYS A 151 -4.19 25.21 1.29
C LYS A 151 -2.98 24.33 1.61
N LEU A 152 -2.50 23.59 0.63
CA LEU A 152 -1.28 22.78 0.78
C LEU A 152 -0.04 23.67 0.73
N ASP A 153 0.96 23.30 1.52
CA ASP A 153 2.31 23.82 1.41
C ASP A 153 3.02 23.16 0.20
N ILE A 154 3.26 23.95 -0.85
CA ILE A 154 3.91 23.49 -2.09
C ILE A 154 5.36 23.06 -1.84
N SER A 155 6.07 23.67 -0.88
CA SER A 155 7.44 23.29 -0.55
C SER A 155 7.45 21.90 0.07
N ALA A 156 6.61 21.67 1.08
CA ALA A 156 6.49 20.37 1.74
C ALA A 156 6.03 19.27 0.76
N LEU A 157 5.11 19.59 -0.15
CA LEU A 157 4.63 18.69 -1.19
C LEU A 157 5.75 18.30 -2.16
N THR A 158 6.53 19.29 -2.63
CA THR A 158 7.71 19.08 -3.49
C THR A 158 8.77 18.23 -2.79
N ASP A 159 9.05 18.50 -1.51
CA ASP A 159 9.98 17.70 -0.71
C ASP A 159 9.53 16.24 -0.61
N THR A 160 8.23 15.99 -0.42
CA THR A 160 7.69 14.62 -0.40
C THR A 160 7.79 13.94 -1.77
N ILE A 161 7.55 14.67 -2.86
CA ILE A 161 7.73 14.16 -4.23
C ILE A 161 9.19 13.74 -4.46
N ASN A 162 10.15 14.58 -4.07
CA ASN A 162 11.58 14.29 -4.16
C ASN A 162 11.98 13.08 -3.31
N LYS A 163 11.45 12.96 -2.09
CA LYS A 163 11.67 11.80 -1.21
C LYS A 163 11.10 10.51 -1.82
N LEU A 164 9.93 10.56 -2.47
CA LEU A 164 9.34 9.41 -3.16
C LEU A 164 10.20 8.97 -4.35
N SER A 165 10.69 9.91 -5.16
CA SER A 165 11.63 9.64 -6.26
C SER A 165 12.92 8.99 -5.74
N GLY A 166 13.57 9.58 -4.73
CA GLY A 166 14.79 9.01 -4.13
C GLY A 166 14.55 7.64 -3.49
N LEU A 167 13.38 7.40 -2.91
CA LEU A 167 13.02 6.09 -2.36
C LEU A 167 12.81 5.05 -3.46
N TYR A 168 12.17 5.42 -4.58
CA TYR A 168 12.04 4.52 -5.74
C TYR A 168 13.41 4.04 -6.21
N ASP A 169 14.41 4.93 -6.30
CA ASP A 169 15.75 4.53 -6.73
C ASP A 169 16.41 3.58 -5.73
N LYS A 170 16.33 3.85 -4.42
CA LYS A 170 16.81 2.93 -3.37
C LYS A 170 16.17 1.54 -3.43
N THR A 171 14.93 1.43 -3.90
CA THR A 171 14.26 0.13 -3.96
C THR A 171 14.87 -0.80 -5.00
N LYS A 172 15.52 -0.28 -6.04
CA LYS A 172 16.10 -1.07 -7.14
C LYS A 172 17.10 -2.12 -6.62
N ASP A 173 17.81 -1.78 -5.54
CA ASP A 173 18.83 -2.63 -4.92
C ASP A 173 18.26 -3.63 -3.88
N GLY A 174 16.95 -3.60 -3.64
CA GLY A 174 16.31 -4.47 -2.65
C GLY A 174 16.40 -5.95 -3.02
N LYS A 175 16.90 -6.79 -2.10
CA LYS A 175 17.10 -8.25 -2.33
C LYS A 175 15.78 -9.01 -2.57
N ASN A 176 14.71 -8.65 -1.87
CA ASN A 176 13.42 -9.32 -2.02
C ASN A 176 12.60 -8.69 -3.16
N VAL A 177 12.53 -9.40 -4.29
CA VAL A 177 11.84 -8.93 -5.50
C VAL A 177 10.37 -8.59 -5.22
N ARG A 178 9.64 -9.40 -4.45
CA ARG A 178 8.21 -9.17 -4.20
C ARG A 178 7.99 -7.90 -3.36
N VAL A 179 8.77 -7.74 -2.30
CA VAL A 179 8.71 -6.52 -1.45
C VAL A 179 9.10 -5.29 -2.27
N ARG A 180 10.15 -5.40 -3.09
CA ARG A 180 10.60 -4.33 -3.98
C ARG A 180 9.49 -3.89 -4.94
N LEU A 181 8.88 -4.82 -5.68
CA LEU A 181 7.82 -4.51 -6.63
C LEU A 181 6.60 -3.88 -5.94
N TRP A 182 6.22 -4.41 -4.76
CA TRP A 182 5.14 -3.86 -3.96
C TRP A 182 5.43 -2.40 -3.54
N VAL A 183 6.61 -2.13 -2.99
CA VAL A 183 7.03 -0.77 -2.62
C VAL A 183 7.07 0.14 -3.84
N GLN A 184 7.69 -0.28 -4.94
CA GLN A 184 7.79 0.52 -6.17
C GLN A 184 6.40 0.92 -6.68
N ARG A 185 5.44 0.00 -6.69
CA ARG A 185 4.07 0.28 -7.13
C ARG A 185 3.42 1.32 -6.24
N GLN A 186 3.57 1.15 -4.92
CA GLN A 186 3.01 2.07 -3.94
C GLN A 186 3.64 3.47 -4.06
N VAL A 187 4.97 3.55 -4.18
CA VAL A 187 5.73 4.80 -4.33
C VAL A 187 5.32 5.54 -5.60
N LEU A 188 5.36 4.88 -6.77
CA LEU A 188 5.01 5.51 -8.04
C LEU A 188 3.54 5.95 -8.11
N THR A 189 2.62 5.15 -7.56
CA THR A 189 1.20 5.54 -7.47
C THR A 189 1.02 6.84 -6.70
N HIS A 190 1.72 7.01 -5.57
CA HIS A 190 1.61 8.23 -4.77
C HIS A 190 2.40 9.39 -5.35
N PHE A 191 3.59 9.14 -5.91
CA PHE A 191 4.39 10.12 -6.64
C PHE A 191 3.56 10.80 -7.74
N PHE A 192 2.95 10.00 -8.63
CA PHE A 192 2.11 10.54 -9.68
C PHE A 192 0.81 11.16 -9.17
N THR A 193 0.21 10.63 -8.10
CA THR A 193 -0.96 11.29 -7.49
C THR A 193 -0.61 12.69 -6.98
N LEU A 194 0.55 12.88 -6.32
CA LEU A 194 0.98 14.21 -5.86
C LEU A 194 1.30 15.13 -7.03
N LEU A 195 1.91 14.63 -8.11
CA LEU A 195 2.13 15.43 -9.32
C LEU A 195 0.81 15.92 -9.95
N LEU A 196 -0.23 15.07 -9.96
CA LEU A 196 -1.57 15.48 -10.42
C LEU A 196 -2.16 16.59 -9.55
N ILE A 197 -1.97 16.53 -8.23
CA ILE A 197 -2.39 17.60 -7.32
C ILE A 197 -1.65 18.90 -7.65
N VAL A 198 -0.32 18.86 -7.79
CA VAL A 198 0.46 20.06 -8.11
C VAL A 198 0.04 20.66 -9.45
N ARG A 199 -0.25 19.82 -10.44
CA ARG A 199 -0.77 20.23 -11.75
C ARG A 199 -2.14 20.91 -11.62
N ASP A 200 -3.09 20.33 -10.88
CA ASP A 200 -4.43 20.91 -10.66
C ASP A 200 -4.36 22.24 -9.89
N MET A 201 -3.37 22.38 -9.00
CA MET A 201 -3.05 23.64 -8.32
C MET A 201 -2.31 24.66 -9.22
N GLN A 202 -2.12 24.36 -10.52
CA GLN A 202 -1.42 25.20 -11.51
C GLN A 202 -0.01 25.63 -11.09
N SER A 203 0.63 24.87 -10.20
CA SER A 203 1.96 25.17 -9.67
C SER A 203 3.03 24.27 -10.31
N ILE A 204 2.83 23.89 -11.57
CA ILE A 204 3.68 22.89 -12.24
C ILE A 204 5.06 23.45 -12.63
N ASP A 205 5.17 24.77 -12.82
CA ASP A 205 6.45 25.43 -13.13
C ASP A 205 7.52 25.19 -12.05
N THR A 206 7.10 24.88 -10.82
CA THR A 206 7.97 24.50 -9.70
C THR A 206 8.53 23.07 -9.79
N ILE A 207 7.95 22.19 -10.62
CA ILE A 207 8.39 20.79 -10.81
C ILE A 207 8.90 20.62 -12.25
N ARG A 208 9.89 21.44 -12.61
CA ARG A 208 10.30 21.66 -14.00
C ARG A 208 11.18 20.56 -14.62
N ASP A 209 11.61 19.54 -13.87
CA ASP A 209 12.39 18.43 -14.42
C ASP A 209 11.50 17.38 -15.12
N ASN A 210 10.94 17.78 -16.27
CA ASN A 210 10.13 16.91 -17.14
C ASN A 210 10.85 15.61 -17.53
N PHE A 211 12.18 15.60 -17.61
CA PHE A 211 12.95 14.42 -18.04
C PHE A 211 12.86 13.26 -17.03
N ALA A 212 12.88 13.56 -15.72
CA ALA A 212 12.74 12.52 -14.69
C ALA A 212 11.31 11.94 -14.67
N ILE A 213 10.30 12.78 -14.92
CA ILE A 213 8.89 12.37 -14.90
C ILE A 213 8.59 11.38 -16.02
N THR A 214 8.96 11.67 -17.27
CA THR A 214 8.74 10.75 -18.40
C THR A 214 9.43 9.40 -18.18
N HIS A 215 10.62 9.41 -17.57
CA HIS A 215 11.33 8.17 -17.22
C HIS A 215 10.57 7.32 -16.21
N TYR A 216 10.03 7.94 -15.14
CA TYR A 216 9.22 7.25 -14.15
C TYR A 216 7.87 6.76 -14.72
N VAL A 217 7.29 7.45 -15.70
CA VAL A 217 6.05 7.01 -16.37
C VAL A 217 6.28 5.67 -17.07
N LEU A 218 7.35 5.58 -17.87
CA LEU A 218 7.70 4.35 -18.59
C LEU A 218 7.99 3.19 -17.63
N PHE A 219 8.66 3.46 -16.52
CA PHE A 219 8.88 2.44 -15.51
C PHE A 219 7.60 2.02 -14.80
N PHE A 220 6.69 2.94 -14.53
CA PHE A 220 5.44 2.60 -13.86
C PHE A 220 4.60 1.66 -14.73
N GLN A 221 4.53 1.93 -16.03
CA GLN A 221 3.88 1.06 -16.99
C GLN A 221 4.50 -0.35 -16.99
N LYS A 222 5.82 -0.45 -17.18
CA LYS A 222 6.54 -1.73 -17.18
C LYS A 222 6.41 -2.49 -15.87
N LEU A 223 6.35 -1.76 -14.75
CA LEU A 223 6.15 -2.34 -13.43
C LEU A 223 4.78 -3.01 -13.32
N LEU A 224 3.72 -2.37 -13.81
CA LEU A 224 2.38 -2.95 -13.80
C LEU A 224 2.29 -4.15 -14.74
N GLU A 225 2.85 -4.08 -15.95
CA GLU A 225 2.92 -5.20 -16.90
C GLU A 225 3.62 -6.43 -16.29
N ARG A 226 4.78 -6.24 -15.65
CA ARG A 226 5.48 -7.33 -14.93
C ARG A 226 4.70 -7.86 -13.73
N SER A 227 3.88 -7.03 -13.10
CA SER A 227 3.10 -7.46 -11.94
C SER A 227 1.92 -8.36 -12.34
N GLU A 228 1.40 -8.21 -13.57
CA GLU A 228 0.38 -9.10 -14.14
C GLU A 228 0.91 -10.52 -14.34
N GLU A 229 2.18 -10.65 -14.73
CA GLU A 229 2.88 -11.95 -14.81
C GLU A 229 3.03 -12.64 -13.44
N HIS A 230 2.90 -11.89 -12.34
CA HIS A 230 3.12 -12.37 -10.97
C HIS A 230 1.85 -12.33 -10.10
N HIS A 231 0.66 -12.41 -10.72
CA HIS A 231 -0.67 -12.46 -10.07
C HIS A 231 -1.21 -11.15 -9.49
N HIS A 232 -0.79 -9.99 -10.01
CA HIS A 232 -1.45 -8.70 -9.71
C HIS A 232 -2.10 -8.17 -11.00
N LYS A 233 -3.34 -8.58 -11.25
CA LYS A 233 -4.09 -8.14 -12.43
C LYS A 233 -4.67 -6.74 -12.20
N LEU A 234 -5.12 -6.10 -13.27
CA LEU A 234 -5.90 -4.85 -13.21
C LEU A 234 -7.02 -4.88 -12.16
N GLU A 235 -7.69 -6.02 -12.01
CA GLU A 235 -8.78 -6.25 -11.05
C GLU A 235 -8.33 -6.13 -9.59
N ASP A 236 -7.05 -6.40 -9.30
CA ASP A 236 -6.49 -6.39 -7.95
C ASP A 236 -6.05 -4.99 -7.48
N ASP A 237 -5.68 -4.09 -8.41
CA ASP A 237 -5.28 -2.71 -8.10
C ASP A 237 -5.67 -1.71 -9.22
N PRO A 238 -6.98 -1.54 -9.48
CA PRO A 238 -7.43 -0.71 -10.60
C PRO A 238 -7.04 0.77 -10.43
N TYR A 239 -6.74 1.20 -9.20
CA TYR A 239 -6.29 2.55 -8.92
C TYR A 239 -4.86 2.80 -9.40
N ALA A 240 -3.93 1.85 -9.23
CA ALA A 240 -2.57 1.99 -9.76
C ALA A 240 -2.58 2.08 -11.30
N HIS A 241 -3.39 1.25 -11.97
CA HIS A 241 -3.55 1.30 -13.43
C HIS A 241 -4.21 2.60 -13.92
N LEU A 242 -5.20 3.12 -13.18
CA LEU A 242 -5.81 4.42 -13.46
C LEU A 242 -4.75 5.53 -13.42
N ILE A 243 -3.93 5.57 -12.36
CA ILE A 243 -2.89 6.59 -12.22
C ILE A 243 -1.79 6.41 -13.25
N SER A 244 -1.36 5.19 -13.54
CA SER A 244 -0.39 4.94 -14.62
C SER A 244 -0.92 5.41 -15.97
N SER A 245 -2.16 5.09 -16.33
CA SER A 245 -2.74 5.49 -17.62
C SER A 245 -2.86 7.01 -17.73
N LEU A 246 -3.35 7.67 -16.68
CA LEU A 246 -3.44 9.13 -16.65
C LEU A 246 -2.07 9.80 -16.70
N SER A 247 -1.06 9.20 -16.07
CA SER A 247 0.30 9.73 -16.09
C SER A 247 0.92 9.67 -17.49
N ILE A 248 0.67 8.58 -18.24
CA ILE A 248 1.07 8.49 -19.65
C ILE A 248 0.29 9.50 -20.50
N ALA A 249 -1.01 9.67 -20.24
CA ALA A 249 -1.84 10.64 -20.96
C ALA A 249 -1.34 12.09 -20.83
N ILE A 250 -0.73 12.45 -19.70
CA ILE A 250 -0.26 13.81 -19.41
C ILE A 250 1.21 14.01 -19.75
N TRP A 251 2.08 13.04 -19.41
CA TRP A 251 3.54 13.18 -19.47
C TRP A 251 4.22 12.17 -20.40
N GLY A 252 3.46 11.35 -21.13
CA GLY A 252 3.99 10.48 -22.18
C GLY A 252 4.56 11.30 -23.35
N SER A 253 5.43 10.70 -24.16
CA SER A 253 6.07 11.39 -25.30
C SER A 253 5.32 11.22 -26.62
N ASP A 254 4.51 10.17 -26.78
CA ASP A 254 3.78 9.87 -28.01
C ASP A 254 2.31 10.32 -27.93
N ARG A 255 1.86 11.13 -28.91
CA ARG A 255 0.51 11.72 -28.89
C ARG A 255 -0.60 10.69 -29.07
N ALA A 256 -0.39 9.67 -29.89
CA ALA A 256 -1.38 8.62 -30.10
C ALA A 256 -1.55 7.78 -28.82
N GLU A 257 -0.45 7.44 -28.16
CA GLU A 257 -0.45 6.76 -26.86
C GLU A 257 -1.11 7.62 -25.78
N GLN A 258 -0.82 8.93 -25.71
CA GLN A 258 -1.47 9.84 -24.77
C GLN A 258 -3.00 9.80 -24.89
N ILE A 259 -3.53 9.88 -26.11
CA ILE A 259 -4.97 9.80 -26.39
C ILE A 259 -5.53 8.45 -25.92
N ALA A 260 -4.90 7.35 -26.33
CA ALA A 260 -5.34 6.01 -25.97
C ALA A 260 -5.36 5.79 -24.45
N LYS A 261 -4.35 6.28 -23.74
CA LYS A 261 -4.24 6.15 -22.28
C LYS A 261 -5.17 7.08 -21.52
N ARG A 262 -5.50 8.27 -22.06
CA ARG A 262 -6.56 9.13 -21.53
C ARG A 262 -7.91 8.41 -21.57
N ASP A 263 -8.24 7.79 -22.71
CA ASP A 263 -9.51 7.09 -22.90
C ASP A 263 -9.57 5.83 -22.00
N ALA A 264 -8.45 5.12 -21.85
CA ALA A 264 -8.33 4.01 -20.89
C ALA A 264 -8.52 4.47 -19.44
N ALA A 265 -7.91 5.58 -19.02
CA ALA A 265 -8.09 6.16 -17.69
C ALA A 265 -9.56 6.54 -17.44
N SER A 266 -10.24 7.15 -18.43
CA SER A 266 -11.67 7.46 -18.36
C SER A 266 -12.53 6.21 -18.18
N LYS A 267 -12.23 5.13 -18.93
CA LYS A 267 -12.92 3.84 -18.80
C LYS A 267 -12.74 3.22 -17.42
N ILE A 268 -11.51 3.20 -16.90
CA ILE A 268 -11.22 2.66 -15.56
C ILE A 268 -11.95 3.47 -14.50
N LEU A 269 -11.88 4.81 -14.55
CA LEU A 269 -12.54 5.69 -13.59
C LEU A 269 -14.05 5.46 -13.54
N LYS A 270 -14.71 5.28 -14.70
CA LYS A 270 -16.15 4.97 -14.77
C LYS A 270 -16.52 3.65 -14.11
N GLY A 271 -15.62 2.67 -14.12
CA GLY A 271 -15.81 1.37 -13.45
C GLY A 271 -15.63 1.41 -11.93
N LEU A 272 -14.99 2.46 -11.40
CA LEU A 272 -14.74 2.60 -9.98
C LEU A 272 -15.89 3.30 -9.26
N LYS A 273 -16.29 2.75 -8.11
CA LYS A 273 -17.29 3.38 -7.22
C LYS A 273 -16.59 3.96 -5.99
N PRO A 274 -16.68 5.28 -5.74
CA PRO A 274 -16.08 5.87 -4.55
C PRO A 274 -16.80 5.36 -3.30
N SER A 275 -16.07 4.77 -2.37
CA SER A 275 -16.62 4.21 -1.13
C SER A 275 -16.70 5.22 0.03
N SER A 276 -16.18 6.44 -0.15
CA SER A 276 -16.19 7.49 0.88
C SER A 276 -16.12 8.90 0.27
N PRO A 277 -16.45 9.95 1.05
CA PRO A 277 -16.32 11.35 0.61
C PRO A 277 -14.91 11.70 0.14
N TYR A 278 -13.90 11.14 0.81
CA TYR A 278 -12.50 11.22 0.41
C TYR A 278 -12.27 10.69 -1.01
N TYR A 279 -12.75 9.48 -1.31
CA TYR A 279 -12.54 8.88 -2.63
C TYR A 279 -13.32 9.62 -3.71
N LYS A 280 -14.50 10.17 -3.38
CA LYS A 280 -15.28 10.99 -4.29
C LYS A 280 -14.50 12.22 -4.77
N LYS A 281 -13.97 13.03 -3.83
CA LYS A 281 -13.19 14.23 -4.18
C LYS A 281 -11.89 13.90 -4.91
N ARG A 282 -11.23 12.80 -4.53
CA ARG A 282 -10.05 12.29 -5.25
C ARG A 282 -10.40 11.90 -6.69
N PHE A 283 -11.54 11.27 -6.92
CA PHE A 283 -11.99 10.90 -8.27
C PHE A 283 -12.42 12.13 -9.09
N GLU A 284 -12.98 13.16 -8.44
CA GLU A 284 -13.25 14.45 -9.09
C GLU A 284 -11.96 15.13 -9.56
N LEU A 285 -10.88 15.12 -8.75
CA LEU A 285 -9.56 15.57 -9.20
C LEU A 285 -9.08 14.79 -10.43
N ILE A 286 -9.09 13.46 -10.34
CA ILE A 286 -8.65 12.60 -11.46
C ILE A 286 -9.46 12.88 -12.71
N LYS A 287 -10.77 13.07 -12.58
CA LYS A 287 -11.65 13.42 -13.69
C LYS A 287 -11.24 14.74 -14.34
N ARG A 288 -11.02 15.81 -13.56
CA ARG A 288 -10.51 17.10 -14.09
C ARG A 288 -9.17 16.92 -14.81
N CYS A 289 -8.26 16.13 -14.24
CA CYS A 289 -6.99 15.84 -14.88
C CYS A 289 -7.16 15.09 -16.21
N ILE A 290 -8.09 14.12 -16.31
CA ILE A 290 -8.43 13.44 -17.57
C ILE A 290 -9.03 14.41 -18.59
N ASP A 291 -9.97 15.24 -18.16
CA ASP A 291 -10.68 16.20 -19.05
C ASP A 291 -9.71 17.27 -19.59
N SER A 292 -8.68 17.62 -18.81
CA SER A 292 -7.60 18.55 -19.19
C SER A 292 -6.35 17.87 -19.78
N ALA A 293 -6.36 16.54 -19.92
CA ALA A 293 -5.28 15.84 -20.57
C ALA A 293 -5.45 16.02 -22.08
N LEU A 294 -4.39 16.52 -22.72
CA LEU A 294 -4.16 16.76 -24.16
C LEU A 294 -4.16 18.21 -24.63
#